data_AF-A0A6G0YUJ3-F1
#
_entry.id   AF-A0A6G0YUJ3-F1
#
_cell.length_a   1.000
_cell.length_b   1.000
_cell.length_c   1.000
_cell.angle_alpha   90.00
_cell.angle_beta   90.00
_cell.angle_gamma   90.00
#
_symmetry.space_group_name_H-M   'P 1'
#
loop_
_entity.id
_entity.type
_entity.pdbx_description
1 polymer ?
#
loop_
_entity_poly.entity_id
_entity_poly.type
_entity_poly.pdbx_seq_one_letter_code
_entity_poly.pdbx_strand_id
1 'polypeptide(L)'
;MDEVVVATNHVWQDISFELNNRMSNNALHVFVYKGYHGIKEKLGLTPIKTPDVVLRKIDILNNLDDNDDSESIDELDSDEDFANKKFVITFSSDEWKTIQPQRVKYNLMDKKRPLQRFKTYEVLPKNTWTPLIAEHFWIHTQLPCCLSFHRAKVSPNGENYVSVVGRCSDCGSYFKGIVSEKPPENSRVLMQCTYVGNFNELHKATKKRRMIGPVIEKALSSIVEQGISCETYREKEAVRLMKTD
;
A
#
# COMPACT_ATOMS: atom_id res chain seq x y z
N MET A 1 13.76 24.65 -27.60
CA MET A 1 13.60 23.66 -26.52
C MET A 1 12.31 22.96 -26.83
N ASP A 2 12.37 21.71 -27.25
CA ASP A 2 11.17 20.98 -27.64
C ASP A 2 10.62 20.31 -26.38
N GLU A 3 9.51 20.86 -25.90
CA GLU A 3 8.81 20.38 -24.70
C GLU A 3 7.82 19.28 -25.08
N VAL A 4 7.70 18.27 -24.21
CA VAL A 4 6.71 17.19 -24.38
C VAL A 4 5.31 17.80 -24.23
N VAL A 5 4.52 17.74 -25.31
CA VAL A 5 3.15 18.25 -25.33
C VAL A 5 2.24 17.48 -24.37
N VAL A 6 1.25 18.17 -23.80
CA VAL A 6 0.29 17.60 -22.83
C VAL A 6 -0.44 16.36 -23.35
N ALA A 7 -0.90 15.49 -22.44
CA ALA A 7 -1.52 14.19 -22.74
C ALA A 7 -2.74 14.25 -23.69
N THR A 8 -3.45 15.39 -23.72
CA THR A 8 -4.63 15.60 -24.57
C THR A 8 -4.30 15.98 -26.01
N ASN A 9 -3.02 16.14 -26.34
CA ASN A 9 -2.60 16.49 -27.70
C ASN A 9 -2.84 15.31 -28.68
N HIS A 10 -3.36 15.62 -29.87
CA HIS A 10 -3.67 14.65 -30.93
C HIS A 10 -2.46 13.81 -31.37
N VAL A 11 -1.23 14.32 -31.22
CA VAL A 11 0.01 13.59 -31.51
C VAL A 11 0.07 12.23 -30.79
N TRP A 12 -0.46 12.13 -29.57
CA TRP A 12 -0.49 10.86 -28.83
C TRP A 12 -1.47 9.84 -29.41
N GLN A 13 -2.54 10.34 -30.03
CA GLN A 13 -3.54 9.52 -30.71
C GLN A 13 -3.00 8.99 -32.04
N ASP A 14 -2.25 9.81 -32.78
CA ASP A 14 -1.58 9.40 -34.01
C ASP A 14 -0.53 8.32 -33.74
N ILE A 15 0.30 8.50 -32.69
CA ILE A 15 1.28 7.50 -32.27
C ILE A 15 0.59 6.20 -31.80
N SER A 16 -0.53 6.30 -31.08
CA SER A 16 -1.32 5.12 -30.70
C SER A 16 -1.81 4.36 -31.94
N PHE A 17 -2.27 5.07 -32.96
CA PHE A 17 -2.75 4.47 -34.21
C PHE A 17 -1.64 3.74 -34.97
N GLU A 18 -0.46 4.36 -35.11
CA GLU A 18 0.73 3.73 -35.70
C GLU A 18 1.17 2.47 -34.94
N LEU A 19 0.95 2.44 -33.62
CA LEU A 19 1.20 1.28 -32.77
C LEU A 19 0.02 0.28 -32.74
N ASN A 20 -0.93 0.38 -33.67
CA ASN A 20 -2.13 -0.45 -33.76
C ASN A 20 -2.96 -0.46 -32.46
N ASN A 21 -3.05 0.69 -31.77
CA ASN A 21 -3.75 0.88 -30.50
C ASN A 21 -3.32 -0.09 -29.39
N ARG A 22 -2.10 -0.65 -29.47
CA ARG A 22 -1.54 -1.50 -28.40
C ARG A 22 -1.23 -0.73 -27.12
N MET A 23 -1.19 0.61 -27.20
CA MET A 23 -0.89 1.47 -26.08
C MET A 23 -1.77 2.72 -26.15
N SER A 24 -2.40 3.08 -25.03
CA SER A 24 -3.27 4.26 -24.98
C SER A 24 -2.47 5.57 -25.05
N ASN A 25 -3.12 6.62 -25.55
CA ASN A 25 -2.57 7.97 -25.68
C ASN A 25 -1.95 8.47 -24.36
N ASN A 26 -2.67 8.25 -23.25
CA ASN A 26 -2.22 8.63 -21.91
C ASN A 26 -0.99 7.84 -21.46
N ALA A 27 -0.93 6.54 -21.77
CA ALA A 27 0.25 5.73 -21.46
C ALA A 27 1.45 6.23 -22.25
N LEU A 28 1.32 6.47 -23.56
CA LEU A 28 2.38 7.01 -24.42
C LEU A 28 2.93 8.33 -23.87
N HIS A 29 2.06 9.27 -23.52
CA HIS A 29 2.47 10.52 -22.89
C HIS A 29 3.27 10.28 -21.61
N VAL A 30 2.82 9.39 -20.72
CA VAL A 30 3.53 9.08 -19.46
C VAL A 30 4.91 8.47 -19.73
N PHE A 31 5.02 7.54 -20.69
CA PHE A 31 6.30 6.91 -21.06
C PHE A 31 7.33 7.94 -21.55
N VAL A 32 6.90 8.85 -22.44
CA VAL A 32 7.78 9.89 -23.00
C VAL A 32 8.11 10.96 -21.95
N TYR A 33 7.10 11.44 -21.21
CA TYR A 33 7.26 12.51 -20.22
C TYR A 33 8.16 12.09 -19.05
N LYS A 34 7.96 10.88 -18.50
CA LYS A 34 8.77 10.33 -17.41
C LYS A 34 10.10 9.75 -17.88
N GLY A 35 10.33 9.63 -19.19
CA GLY A 35 11.57 9.09 -19.76
C GLY A 35 11.76 7.60 -19.45
N TYR A 36 10.67 6.84 -19.35
CA TYR A 36 10.77 5.40 -19.14
C TYR A 36 11.51 4.75 -20.32
N HIS A 37 12.35 3.75 -20.02
CA HIS A 37 13.17 3.04 -21.02
C HIS A 37 14.10 3.91 -21.87
N GLY A 38 14.43 5.12 -21.41
CA GLY A 38 15.30 6.03 -22.13
C GLY A 38 14.66 6.61 -23.41
N ILE A 39 13.32 6.64 -23.48
CA ILE A 39 12.60 7.08 -24.68
C ILE A 39 12.86 8.56 -24.97
N LYS A 40 12.99 9.38 -23.92
CA LYS A 40 13.20 10.83 -24.05
C LYS A 40 14.55 11.15 -24.70
N GLU A 41 15.57 10.37 -24.37
CA GLU A 41 16.92 10.44 -24.91
C GLU A 41 16.94 9.97 -26.37
N LYS A 42 16.24 8.87 -26.68
CA LYS A 42 16.12 8.34 -28.05
C LYS A 42 15.38 9.31 -28.99
N LEU A 43 14.44 10.08 -28.47
CA LEU A 43 13.71 11.11 -29.20
C LEU A 43 14.46 12.45 -29.28
N GLY A 44 15.67 12.55 -28.70
CA GLY A 44 16.46 13.78 -28.72
C GLY A 44 15.90 14.91 -27.84
N LEU A 45 14.99 14.60 -26.91
CA LEU A 45 14.28 15.57 -26.06
C LEU A 45 15.04 15.91 -24.76
N THR A 46 16.33 15.58 -24.68
CA THR A 46 17.20 15.89 -23.53
C THR A 46 18.40 16.74 -23.95
N PRO A 47 18.74 17.82 -23.20
CA PRO A 47 19.99 18.52 -23.41
C PRO A 47 21.17 17.63 -23.00
N ILE A 48 22.18 17.52 -23.87
CA ILE A 48 23.42 16.78 -23.63
C ILE A 48 24.09 17.34 -22.37
N LYS A 49 24.26 16.51 -21.33
CA LYS A 49 25.19 16.75 -20.23
C LYS A 49 26.09 15.52 -20.11
N THR A 50 27.39 15.79 -20.14
CA THR A 50 28.50 14.83 -20.03
C THR A 50 28.44 14.01 -18.73
N PRO A 51 29.02 12.79 -18.71
CA PRO A 51 28.79 11.84 -17.64
C PRO A 51 29.71 12.13 -16.46
N ASP A 52 29.13 12.30 -15.28
CA ASP A 52 29.84 12.14 -14.02
C ASP A 52 29.19 11.00 -13.24
N VAL A 53 30.02 10.02 -12.89
CA VAL A 53 29.64 8.77 -12.24
C VAL A 53 29.34 9.07 -10.78
N VAL A 54 28.06 9.12 -10.42
CA VAL A 54 27.63 9.10 -9.02
C VAL A 54 26.56 8.02 -8.84
N LEU A 55 26.88 7.04 -8.00
CA LEU A 55 26.02 5.97 -7.51
C LEU A 55 24.64 6.53 -7.11
N ARG A 56 23.59 6.14 -7.86
CA ARG A 56 22.22 6.51 -7.53
C ARG A 56 21.71 5.61 -6.40
N LYS A 57 21.44 6.22 -5.23
CA LYS A 57 20.48 5.72 -4.26
C LYS A 57 19.17 5.41 -5.01
N ILE A 58 18.70 4.18 -4.87
CA ILE A 58 17.43 3.73 -5.43
C ILE A 58 16.32 4.30 -4.53
N ASP A 59 15.86 5.52 -4.84
CA ASP A 59 14.58 6.04 -4.36
C ASP A 59 13.47 5.43 -5.22
N ILE A 60 12.93 4.29 -4.80
CA ILE A 60 11.73 3.71 -5.40
C ILE A 60 10.53 3.97 -4.48
N LEU A 61 9.58 4.74 -5.03
CA LEU A 61 8.16 4.87 -4.70
C LEU A 61 7.74 5.79 -3.53
N ASN A 62 7.80 7.10 -3.78
CA ASN A 62 6.74 8.03 -3.39
C ASN A 62 6.15 8.59 -4.68
N ASN A 63 4.99 8.09 -5.11
CA ASN A 63 4.02 8.75 -6.00
C ASN A 63 2.96 7.70 -6.38
N LEU A 64 1.93 7.58 -5.54
CA LEU A 64 0.60 7.34 -6.05
C LEU A 64 -0.17 8.60 -5.70
N ASP A 65 -0.63 9.28 -6.74
CA ASP A 65 -1.55 10.40 -6.67
C ASP A 65 -2.75 10.01 -5.80
N ASP A 66 -3.04 10.87 -4.83
CA ASP A 66 -4.36 11.00 -4.23
C ASP A 66 -5.31 11.45 -5.36
N ASN A 67 -5.96 10.51 -6.02
CA ASN A 67 -7.23 10.80 -6.67
C ASN A 67 -8.33 10.58 -5.63
N ASP A 68 -8.91 11.69 -5.21
CA ASP A 68 -10.00 11.81 -4.26
C ASP A 68 -11.28 11.23 -4.86
N ASP A 69 -11.40 9.90 -4.86
CA ASP A 69 -12.69 9.24 -4.98
C ASP A 69 -13.29 9.16 -3.57
N SER A 70 -14.03 10.21 -3.22
CA SER A 70 -14.97 10.22 -2.11
C SER A 70 -16.13 9.26 -2.42
N GLU A 71 -15.88 7.95 -2.36
CA GLU A 71 -16.95 6.99 -2.16
C GLU A 71 -17.39 7.04 -0.70
N SER A 72 -18.55 7.68 -0.51
CA SER A 72 -19.31 7.65 0.73
C SER A 72 -19.57 6.20 1.15
N ILE A 73 -19.42 5.96 2.44
CA ILE A 73 -19.42 4.66 3.13
C ILE A 73 -20.85 4.07 3.31
N ASP A 74 -21.86 4.63 2.65
CA ASP A 74 -23.27 4.27 2.88
C ASP A 74 -23.81 3.16 1.96
N GLU A 75 -23.02 2.60 1.03
CA GLU A 75 -23.47 1.58 0.08
C GLU A 75 -23.05 0.14 0.43
N LEU A 76 -23.13 -0.25 1.69
CA LEU A 76 -23.25 -1.67 2.07
C LEU A 76 -24.58 -1.96 2.77
N ASP A 77 -25.61 -1.20 2.40
CA ASP A 77 -27.02 -1.42 2.77
C ASP A 77 -27.82 -2.01 1.59
N SER A 78 -27.14 -2.57 0.59
CA SER A 78 -27.79 -3.40 -0.44
C SER A 78 -27.94 -4.81 0.12
N ASP A 79 -29.18 -5.31 0.12
CA ASP A 79 -29.68 -6.64 0.54
C ASP A 79 -29.02 -7.86 -0.16
N GLU A 80 -27.69 -7.88 -0.29
CA GLU A 80 -26.94 -9.06 -0.71
C GLU A 80 -26.38 -9.74 0.55
N ASP A 81 -26.81 -10.99 0.79
CA ASP A 81 -26.36 -11.90 1.85
C ASP A 81 -24.88 -12.31 1.66
N PHE A 82 -23.97 -11.33 1.70
CA PHE A 82 -22.55 -11.61 1.64
C PHE A 82 -22.09 -12.34 2.89
N ALA A 83 -21.21 -13.33 2.70
CA ALA A 83 -20.58 -14.01 3.81
C ALA A 83 -19.87 -12.99 4.72
N ASN A 84 -20.07 -13.12 6.03
CA ASN A 84 -19.52 -12.24 7.03
C ASN A 84 -18.71 -13.04 8.05
N LYS A 85 -17.43 -12.74 8.18
CA LYS A 85 -16.53 -13.34 9.17
C LYS A 85 -16.07 -12.27 10.15
N LYS A 86 -16.44 -12.47 11.42
CA LYS A 86 -15.97 -11.66 12.54
C LYS A 86 -14.89 -12.42 13.31
N PHE A 87 -13.82 -11.73 13.67
CA PHE A 87 -12.73 -12.28 14.47
C PHE A 87 -12.01 -11.14 15.21
N VAL A 88 -11.18 -11.50 16.19
CA VAL A 88 -10.44 -10.52 16.99
C VAL A 88 -8.96 -10.80 16.84
N ILE A 89 -8.22 -9.80 16.35
CA ILE A 89 -6.77 -9.81 16.35
C ILE A 89 -6.29 -9.36 17.73
N THR A 90 -5.41 -10.13 18.34
CA THR A 90 -4.78 -9.78 19.62
C THR A 90 -3.31 -9.46 19.39
N PHE A 91 -2.95 -8.20 19.55
CA PHE A 91 -1.55 -7.78 19.54
C PHE A 91 -0.95 -7.93 20.93
N SER A 92 0.24 -8.52 21.00
CA SER A 92 1.10 -8.43 22.17
C SER A 92 1.55 -6.98 22.41
N SER A 93 2.03 -6.68 23.62
CA SER A 93 2.62 -5.37 23.95
C SER A 93 3.70 -4.97 22.95
N ASP A 94 4.56 -5.92 22.57
CA ASP A 94 5.74 -5.64 21.75
C ASP A 94 5.35 -5.43 20.29
N GLU A 95 4.42 -6.23 19.75
CA GLU A 95 3.83 -5.98 18.44
C GLU A 95 3.16 -4.62 18.38
N TRP A 96 2.35 -4.27 19.39
CA TRP A 96 1.68 -2.98 19.42
C TRP A 96 2.65 -1.82 19.45
N LYS A 97 3.75 -1.90 20.22
CA LYS A 97 4.81 -0.87 20.24
C LYS A 97 5.39 -0.58 18.85
N THR A 98 5.45 -1.57 17.96
CA THR A 98 5.97 -1.36 16.59
C THR A 98 5.00 -0.61 15.68
N ILE A 99 3.69 -0.68 15.94
CA ILE A 99 2.65 -0.12 15.08
C ILE A 99 1.84 1.00 15.74
N GLN A 100 2.09 1.31 17.01
CA GLN A 100 1.35 2.33 17.75
C GLN A 100 1.36 3.68 17.03
N PRO A 101 0.26 4.46 17.10
CA PRO A 101 0.20 5.77 16.45
C PRO A 101 1.34 6.72 16.85
N GLN A 102 1.93 7.38 15.86
CA GLN A 102 2.99 8.37 16.03
C GLN A 102 2.52 9.74 15.54
N ARG A 103 3.03 10.79 16.19
CA ARG A 103 2.75 12.18 15.81
C ARG A 103 3.64 12.60 14.65
N VAL A 104 3.02 12.88 13.51
CA VAL A 104 3.70 13.36 12.30
C VAL A 104 3.27 14.79 12.00
N LYS A 105 4.26 15.66 11.77
CA LYS A 105 4.03 17.05 11.37
C LYS A 105 4.01 17.14 9.84
N TYR A 106 2.95 17.73 9.31
CA TYR A 106 2.78 18.01 7.89
C TYR A 106 2.85 19.51 7.66
N ASN A 107 3.56 19.91 6.60
CA ASN A 107 3.62 21.30 6.17
C ASN A 107 2.30 21.70 5.52
N LEU A 108 1.68 22.75 6.04
CA LEU A 108 0.52 23.37 5.41
C LEU A 108 1.02 24.47 4.47
N MET A 109 0.93 24.22 3.17
CA MET A 109 1.13 25.25 2.14
C MET A 109 -0.21 25.93 1.84
N ASP A 110 -0.93 26.39 2.88
CA ASP A 110 -2.20 27.10 2.72
C ASP A 110 -1.94 28.61 2.57
N LYS A 111 -2.11 29.13 1.34
CA LYS A 111 -1.98 30.56 1.04
C LYS A 111 -2.95 31.43 1.85
N LYS A 112 -4.05 30.86 2.36
CA LYS A 112 -5.08 31.59 3.14
C LYS A 112 -4.75 31.67 4.64
N ARG A 113 -3.82 30.86 5.16
CA ARG A 113 -3.44 30.84 6.58
C ARG A 113 -1.91 30.87 6.75
N PRO A 114 -1.25 31.98 6.43
CA PRO A 114 0.21 32.08 6.43
C PRO A 114 0.87 31.86 7.80
N LEU A 115 0.12 32.04 8.90
CA LEU A 115 0.63 31.86 10.28
C LEU A 115 0.64 30.39 10.73
N GLN A 116 -0.14 29.50 10.10
CA GLN A 116 -0.19 28.09 10.47
C GLN A 116 0.59 27.24 9.46
N ARG A 117 1.92 27.20 9.64
CA ARG A 117 2.83 26.49 8.74
C ARG A 117 2.79 24.97 8.85
N PHE A 118 2.29 24.44 9.97
CA PHE A 118 2.34 23.01 10.26
C PHE A 118 1.04 22.52 10.90
N LYS A 119 0.64 21.28 10.58
CA LYS A 119 -0.41 20.53 11.27
C LYS A 119 0.12 19.18 11.71
N THR A 120 -0.17 18.83 12.95
CA THR A 120 0.24 17.54 13.51
C THR A 120 -0.92 16.56 13.44
N TYR A 121 -0.67 15.37 12.93
CA TYR A 121 -1.62 14.27 12.91
C TYR A 121 -1.03 13.06 13.64
N GLU A 122 -1.88 12.27 14.27
CA GLU A 122 -1.49 10.94 14.73
C GLU A 122 -1.78 9.95 13.60
N VAL A 123 -0.78 9.16 13.23
CA VAL A 123 -0.84 8.20 12.12
C VAL A 123 -0.16 6.91 12.52
N LEU A 124 -0.62 5.78 11.99
CA LEU A 124 0.13 4.53 12.13
C LEU A 124 1.44 4.62 11.34
N PRO A 125 2.56 4.06 11.84
CA PRO A 125 3.84 4.18 11.17
C PRO A 125 3.83 3.47 9.81
N LYS A 126 4.28 4.16 8.77
CA LYS A 126 4.25 3.60 7.41
C LYS A 126 5.07 2.32 7.34
N ASN A 127 4.65 1.39 6.48
CA ASN A 127 5.36 0.15 6.17
C ASN A 127 5.49 -0.89 7.31
N THR A 128 5.00 -0.62 8.52
CA THR A 128 5.05 -1.57 9.65
C THR A 128 3.70 -2.16 10.02
N TRP A 129 2.61 -1.40 9.96
CA TRP A 129 1.29 -1.91 10.38
C TRP A 129 0.66 -2.84 9.35
N THR A 130 0.85 -2.60 8.05
CA THR A 130 0.22 -3.41 7.00
C THR A 130 0.69 -4.87 7.01
N PRO A 131 2.00 -5.19 7.12
CA PRO A 131 2.44 -6.59 7.13
C PRO A 131 1.99 -7.30 8.40
N LEU A 132 2.01 -6.61 9.55
CA LEU A 132 1.58 -7.18 10.83
C LEU A 132 0.10 -7.57 10.81
N ILE A 133 -0.78 -6.66 10.36
CA ILE A 133 -2.22 -6.98 10.25
C ILE A 133 -2.46 -8.08 9.21
N ALA A 134 -1.72 -8.10 8.09
CA ALA A 134 -1.85 -9.16 7.10
C ALA A 134 -1.45 -10.54 7.64
N GLU A 135 -0.46 -10.60 8.52
CA GLU A 135 -0.02 -11.85 9.17
C GLU A 135 -1.08 -12.38 10.12
N HIS A 136 -1.58 -11.52 11.02
CA HIS A 136 -2.70 -11.85 11.90
C HIS A 136 -3.95 -12.25 11.14
N PHE A 137 -4.28 -11.56 10.04
CA PHE A 137 -5.39 -11.94 9.16
C PHE A 137 -5.24 -13.38 8.66
N TRP A 138 -4.05 -13.77 8.18
CA TRP A 138 -3.81 -15.13 7.72
C TRP A 138 -3.97 -16.15 8.85
N ILE A 139 -3.40 -15.86 10.04
CA ILE A 139 -3.49 -16.74 11.21
C ILE A 139 -4.94 -17.00 11.61
N HIS A 140 -5.79 -15.97 11.64
CA HIS A 140 -7.19 -16.10 12.09
C HIS A 140 -8.15 -16.63 11.04
N THR A 141 -7.87 -16.40 9.75
CA THR A 141 -8.83 -16.71 8.68
C THR A 141 -8.40 -17.87 7.81
N GLN A 142 -7.08 -18.06 7.62
CA GLN A 142 -6.48 -18.98 6.66
C GLN A 142 -7.04 -18.82 5.23
N LEU A 143 -7.61 -17.65 4.93
CA LEU A 143 -8.18 -17.37 3.62
C LEU A 143 -7.08 -17.00 2.62
N PRO A 144 -7.18 -17.42 1.35
CA PRO A 144 -6.20 -17.12 0.31
C PRO A 144 -6.20 -15.63 -0.13
N CYS A 145 -6.93 -14.77 0.58
CA CYS A 145 -7.14 -13.37 0.22
C CYS A 145 -5.86 -12.54 0.35
N CYS A 146 -5.45 -11.92 -0.76
CA CYS A 146 -4.37 -10.93 -0.75
C CYS A 146 -4.95 -9.53 -0.47
N LEU A 147 -4.96 -9.14 0.81
CA LEU A 147 -5.45 -7.83 1.26
C LEU A 147 -4.52 -6.69 0.84
N SER A 148 -5.11 -5.67 0.22
CA SER A 148 -4.55 -4.34 0.02
C SER A 148 -5.18 -3.39 1.03
N PHE A 149 -4.37 -2.82 1.91
CA PHE A 149 -4.85 -1.83 2.87
C PHE A 149 -4.78 -0.43 2.27
N HIS A 150 -5.92 0.27 2.30
CA HIS A 150 -6.07 1.57 1.64
C HIS A 150 -5.98 2.72 2.65
N ARG A 151 -6.50 2.50 3.87
CA ARG A 151 -6.65 3.56 4.85
C ARG A 151 -6.44 3.06 6.27
N ALA A 152 -5.70 3.84 7.05
CA ALA A 152 -5.64 3.74 8.50
C ALA A 152 -5.92 5.12 9.10
N LYS A 153 -7.01 5.23 9.87
CA LYS A 153 -7.42 6.45 10.56
C LYS A 153 -7.14 6.28 12.05
N VAL A 154 -6.47 7.25 12.64
CA VAL A 154 -6.30 7.37 14.09
C VAL A 154 -7.16 8.52 14.57
N SER A 155 -7.94 8.31 15.62
CA SER A 155 -8.84 9.32 16.20
C SER A 155 -8.78 9.24 17.72
N PRO A 156 -7.87 10.00 18.37
CA PRO A 156 -7.62 9.91 19.81
C PRO A 156 -8.86 10.15 20.68
N ASN A 157 -9.76 11.01 20.22
CA ASN A 157 -11.00 11.38 20.89
C ASN A 157 -12.24 10.96 20.07
N GLY A 158 -12.08 10.05 19.11
CA GLY A 158 -13.19 9.54 18.30
C GLY A 158 -13.88 8.36 18.98
N GLU A 159 -14.99 7.91 18.39
CA GLU A 159 -15.66 6.66 18.77
C GLU A 159 -14.73 5.44 18.67
N ASN A 160 -13.83 5.47 17.68
CA ASN A 160 -12.85 4.43 17.44
C ASN A 160 -11.45 5.03 17.45
N TYR A 161 -10.58 4.56 18.35
CA TYR A 161 -9.19 5.01 18.46
C TYR A 161 -8.40 4.76 17.17
N VAL A 162 -8.48 3.55 16.61
CA VAL A 162 -7.87 3.19 15.33
C VAL A 162 -8.89 2.46 14.46
N SER A 163 -8.96 2.86 13.19
CA SER A 163 -9.79 2.21 12.18
C SER A 163 -8.95 1.93 10.94
N VAL A 164 -8.89 0.66 10.55
CA VAL A 164 -8.13 0.17 9.39
C VAL A 164 -9.10 -0.43 8.38
N VAL A 165 -8.89 -0.09 7.11
CA VAL A 165 -9.70 -0.57 5.99
C VAL A 165 -8.81 -1.17 4.91
N GLY A 166 -9.23 -2.32 4.40
CA GLY A 166 -8.60 -2.99 3.28
C GLY A 166 -9.62 -3.67 2.36
N ARG A 167 -9.19 -4.04 1.17
CA ARG A 167 -9.95 -4.85 0.22
C ARG A 167 -9.07 -5.97 -0.32
N CYS A 168 -9.64 -7.13 -0.59
CA CYS A 168 -8.93 -8.18 -1.31
C CYS A 168 -8.74 -7.76 -2.77
N SER A 169 -7.52 -7.89 -3.26
CA SER A 169 -7.18 -7.54 -4.65
C SER A 169 -7.69 -8.55 -5.70
N ASP A 170 -8.29 -9.66 -5.28
CA ASP A 170 -8.81 -10.71 -6.17
C ASP A 170 -10.34 -10.82 -6.11
N CYS A 171 -10.93 -11.02 -4.92
CA CYS A 171 -12.38 -11.18 -4.75
C CYS A 171 -13.11 -9.90 -4.30
N GLY A 172 -12.41 -8.77 -4.15
CA GLY A 172 -13.01 -7.50 -3.73
C GLY A 172 -13.49 -7.43 -2.27
N SER A 173 -13.49 -8.56 -1.55
CA SER A 173 -13.97 -8.65 -0.16
C SER A 173 -13.34 -7.60 0.76
N TYR A 174 -14.17 -7.01 1.60
CA TYR A 174 -13.88 -5.84 2.40
C TYR A 174 -13.46 -6.21 3.82
N PHE A 175 -12.32 -5.67 4.26
CA PHE A 175 -11.79 -5.82 5.60
C PHE A 175 -11.90 -4.52 6.38
N LYS A 176 -12.44 -4.60 7.60
CA LYS A 176 -12.49 -3.51 8.58
C LYS A 176 -11.93 -3.98 9.91
N GLY A 177 -10.90 -3.31 10.41
CA GLY A 177 -10.33 -3.53 11.75
C GLY A 177 -10.53 -2.29 12.62
N ILE A 178 -10.99 -2.48 13.85
CA ILE A 178 -11.30 -1.39 14.78
C ILE A 178 -10.68 -1.65 16.14
N VAL A 179 -10.00 -0.65 16.68
CA VAL A 179 -9.62 -0.55 18.09
C VAL A 179 -10.45 0.57 18.69
N SER A 180 -11.35 0.24 19.61
CA SER A 180 -12.32 1.19 20.17
C SER A 180 -11.64 2.22 21.06
N GLU A 181 -10.87 1.76 22.06
CA GLU A 181 -10.25 2.61 23.06
C GLU A 181 -8.72 2.61 22.95
N LYS A 182 -8.10 3.72 23.38
CA LYS A 182 -6.65 3.80 23.45
C LYS A 182 -6.13 2.81 24.50
N PRO A 183 -5.28 1.85 24.12
CA PRO A 183 -4.79 0.86 25.06
C PRO A 183 -3.85 1.48 26.10
N PRO A 184 -3.90 1.01 27.36
CA PRO A 184 -2.90 1.34 28.38
C PRO A 184 -1.48 0.96 27.96
N GLU A 185 -0.49 1.57 28.60
CA GLU A 185 0.91 1.26 28.33
C GLU A 185 1.22 -0.19 28.73
N ASN A 186 1.93 -0.93 27.86
CA ASN A 186 2.28 -2.34 28.01
C ASN A 186 1.09 -3.32 28.10
N SER A 187 -0.14 -2.92 27.73
CA SER A 187 -1.26 -3.85 27.65
C SER A 187 -1.30 -4.59 26.31
N ARG A 188 -2.00 -5.73 26.28
CA ARG A 188 -2.44 -6.34 25.01
C ARG A 188 -3.48 -5.45 24.36
N VAL A 189 -3.56 -5.49 23.03
CA VAL A 189 -4.50 -4.68 22.25
C VAL A 189 -5.38 -5.59 21.43
N LEU A 190 -6.69 -5.39 21.55
CA LEU A 190 -7.69 -6.13 20.82
C LEU A 190 -8.21 -5.29 19.67
N MET A 191 -8.06 -5.80 18.45
CA MET A 191 -8.66 -5.21 17.26
C MET A 191 -9.81 -6.08 16.79
N GLN A 192 -11.01 -5.53 16.84
CA GLN A 192 -12.22 -6.18 16.33
C GLN A 192 -12.20 -6.10 14.81
N CYS A 193 -12.23 -7.26 14.15
CA CYS A 193 -12.14 -7.38 12.71
C CYS A 193 -13.45 -7.93 12.14
N THR A 194 -13.89 -7.31 11.05
CA THR A 194 -15.00 -7.79 10.23
C THR A 194 -14.50 -7.93 8.80
N TYR A 195 -14.78 -9.08 8.18
CA TYR A 195 -14.45 -9.37 6.80
C TYR A 195 -15.72 -9.80 6.06
N VAL A 196 -16.12 -9.05 5.05
CA VAL A 196 -17.40 -9.23 4.33
C VAL A 196 -17.15 -9.32 2.83
N GLY A 197 -17.81 -10.26 2.16
CA GLY A 197 -17.82 -10.35 0.70
C GLY A 197 -17.61 -11.78 0.20
N ASN A 198 -17.20 -11.88 -1.05
CA ASN A 198 -17.06 -13.14 -1.79
C ASN A 198 -15.75 -13.89 -1.50
N PHE A 199 -15.29 -13.90 -0.24
CA PHE A 199 -14.02 -14.52 0.12
C PHE A 199 -14.03 -16.05 0.06
N ASN A 200 -15.22 -16.65 -0.07
CA ASN A 200 -15.40 -18.08 -0.33
C ASN A 200 -15.18 -18.44 -1.81
N GLU A 201 -15.15 -17.46 -2.71
CA GLU A 201 -14.87 -17.71 -4.12
C GLU A 201 -13.40 -18.09 -4.36
N LEU A 202 -13.21 -18.92 -5.38
CA LEU A 202 -11.89 -19.40 -5.73
C LEU A 202 -11.02 -18.25 -6.25
N HIS A 203 -9.90 -17.99 -5.56
CA HIS A 203 -8.93 -17.00 -6.00
C HIS A 203 -8.17 -17.54 -7.21
N LYS A 204 -8.55 -17.08 -8.41
CA LYS A 204 -8.00 -17.54 -9.71
C LYS A 204 -6.49 -17.33 -9.85
N ALA A 205 -5.95 -16.34 -9.14
CA ALA A 205 -4.52 -16.08 -9.09
C ALA A 205 -4.05 -16.15 -7.64
N THR A 206 -3.03 -16.96 -7.36
CA THR A 206 -2.28 -16.87 -6.11
C THR A 206 -1.38 -15.63 -6.15
N LYS A 207 -1.96 -14.45 -5.93
CA LYS A 207 -1.19 -13.24 -5.70
C LYS A 207 -0.42 -13.39 -4.38
N LYS A 208 0.88 -13.14 -4.46
CA LYS A 208 1.75 -13.18 -3.27
C LYS A 208 1.73 -11.80 -2.61
N ARG A 209 1.64 -11.78 -1.28
CA ARG A 209 1.76 -10.56 -0.48
C ARG A 209 3.11 -9.90 -0.76
N ARG A 210 3.12 -8.57 -0.89
CA ARG A 210 4.37 -7.81 -1.01
C ARG A 210 5.09 -7.80 0.35
N MET A 211 6.40 -8.03 0.33
CA MET A 211 7.26 -7.81 1.49
C MET A 211 7.59 -6.32 1.55
N ILE A 212 7.24 -5.65 2.65
CA ILE A 212 7.40 -4.21 2.83
C ILE A 212 7.96 -3.96 4.25
N GLY A 213 8.75 -2.89 4.40
CA GLY A 213 9.26 -2.44 5.70
C GLY A 213 10.18 -3.48 6.37
N PRO A 214 10.06 -3.73 7.68
CA PRO A 214 10.96 -4.64 8.39
C PRO A 214 11.03 -6.05 7.80
N VAL A 215 9.97 -6.49 7.12
CA VAL A 215 9.91 -7.81 6.48
C VAL A 215 10.92 -7.93 5.34
N ILE A 216 11.11 -6.88 4.53
CA ILE A 216 12.09 -6.93 3.43
C ILE A 216 13.52 -6.86 3.97
N GLU A 217 13.76 -6.07 5.02
CA GLU A 217 15.07 -5.95 5.67
C GLU A 217 15.50 -7.27 6.29
N LYS A 218 14.58 -7.97 6.98
CA LYS A 218 14.82 -9.31 7.53
C LYS A 218 15.14 -10.33 6.44
N ALA A 219 14.41 -10.29 5.32
CA ALA A 219 14.66 -11.16 4.19
C ALA A 219 16.04 -10.92 3.57
N LEU A 220 16.40 -9.65 3.33
CA LEU A 220 17.69 -9.27 2.77
C LEU A 220 18.85 -9.66 3.70
N SER A 221 18.72 -9.41 5.01
CA SER A 221 19.74 -9.79 5.98
C SER A 221 19.96 -11.31 6.00
N SER A 222 18.88 -12.09 5.93
CA SER A 222 18.98 -13.56 5.85
C SER A 222 19.66 -14.05 4.57
N ILE A 223 19.45 -13.37 3.45
CA ILE A 223 20.07 -13.73 2.16
C ILE A 223 21.55 -13.36 2.16
N VAL A 224 21.89 -12.15 2.61
CA VAL A 224 23.25 -11.61 2.53
C VAL A 224 24.15 -12.17 3.63
N GLU A 225 23.68 -12.21 4.88
CA GLU A 225 24.50 -12.58 6.03
C GLU A 225 24.57 -14.09 6.24
N GLN A 226 23.46 -14.80 5.98
CA GLN A 226 23.37 -16.25 6.21
C GLN A 226 23.54 -17.06 4.92
N GLY A 227 23.69 -16.40 3.75
CA GLY A 227 23.90 -17.05 2.46
C GLY A 227 22.72 -17.90 1.99
N ILE A 228 21.50 -17.62 2.46
CA ILE A 228 20.30 -18.39 2.12
C ILE A 228 19.77 -17.91 0.76
N SER A 229 19.37 -18.83 -0.13
CA SER A 229 18.72 -18.45 -1.39
C SER A 229 17.32 -17.86 -1.17
N CYS A 230 16.85 -17.08 -2.13
CA CYS A 230 15.50 -16.50 -2.11
C CYS A 230 14.41 -17.59 -2.01
N GLU A 231 14.60 -18.72 -2.68
CA GLU A 231 13.69 -19.85 -2.69
C GLU A 231 13.59 -20.47 -1.30
N THR A 232 14.74 -20.77 -0.68
CA THR A 232 14.81 -21.38 0.65
C THR A 232 14.25 -20.45 1.72
N TYR A 233 14.48 -19.13 1.63
CA TYR A 233 13.86 -18.17 2.54
C TYR A 233 12.33 -18.20 2.45
N ARG A 234 11.78 -18.21 1.23
CA ARG A 234 10.33 -18.25 1.00
C ARG A 234 9.70 -19.54 1.50
N GLU A 235 10.37 -20.67 1.33
CA GLU A 235 9.93 -21.96 1.86
C GLU A 235 9.91 -21.95 3.39
N LYS A 236 10.98 -21.46 4.03
CA LYS A 236 11.05 -21.32 5.50
C LYS A 236 9.94 -20.42 6.05
N GLU A 237 9.67 -19.28 5.42
CA GLU A 237 8.59 -18.39 5.83
C GLU A 237 7.20 -19.00 5.59
N ALA A 238 7.00 -19.75 4.50
CA ALA A 238 5.75 -20.49 4.28
C ALA A 238 5.53 -21.53 5.38
N VAL A 239 6.57 -22.31 5.71
CA VAL A 239 6.52 -23.28 6.82
C VAL A 239 6.24 -22.58 8.15
N ARG A 240 6.88 -21.44 8.44
CA ARG A 240 6.63 -20.66 9.67
C ARG A 240 5.16 -20.23 9.79
N LEU A 241 4.57 -19.78 8.70
CA LEU A 241 3.17 -19.30 8.66
C LEU A 241 2.14 -20.42 8.62
N MET A 242 2.51 -21.61 8.13
CA MET A 242 1.63 -22.78 8.03
C MET A 242 1.72 -23.69 9.27
N LYS A 243 2.75 -23.54 10.10
CA LYS A 243 2.81 -24.17 11.42
C LYS A 243 1.71 -23.57 12.29
N THR A 244 0.62 -24.29 12.36
CA THR A 244 -0.42 -24.14 13.38
C THR A 244 -0.02 -25.09 14.51
N ASP A 245 0.24 -24.55 15.69
CA ASP A 245 0.26 -25.34 16.93
C ASP A 245 -1.14 -25.88 17.24
#